data_AF-A0AA47FHM3-F1
#
_entry.id   AF-A0AA47FHM3-F1
#
_cell.length_a   1.000
_cell.length_b   1.000
_cell.length_c   1.000
_cell.angle_alpha   90.00
_cell.angle_beta   90.00
_cell.angle_gamma   90.00
#
_symmetry.space_group_name_H-M   'P 1'
#
loop_
_entity.id
_entity.type
_entity.pdbx_description
1 polymer ?
#
loop_
_entity_poly.entity_id
_entity_poly.type
_entity_poly.pdbx_seq_one_letter_code
_entity_poly.pdbx_strand_id
1 'polypeptide(L)'
;MPIDNTTHFVSLTDGTSHNSQSSSDHPEFIAAADGWIRIRSWKDNATLTPDGTPTGSFSTPTARSSAKAALLEGGFGTPKISELRRAYESEDISWANTSLVCTQDGGCRFNGKPVSLPGDSHCNFSRLTDGYVQNNWTVSPDGRFVIVKTRSHTKQSAACIVDIAQGKVTERRIAIAPRGDLIIAAEGTTLVGYSPDHQ
;
A
#
# COMPACT_ATOMS: atom_id res chain seq x y z
N MET A 1 -5.09 -18.16 25.91
CA MET A 1 -3.98 -17.19 26.09
C MET A 1 -4.52 -15.83 25.70
N PRO A 2 -4.39 -14.78 26.54
CA PRO A 2 -4.85 -13.44 26.16
C PRO A 2 -4.10 -12.99 24.90
N ILE A 3 -4.80 -12.35 23.97
CA ILE A 3 -4.17 -11.69 22.83
C ILE A 3 -3.42 -10.47 23.39
N ASP A 4 -2.12 -10.41 23.15
CA ASP A 4 -1.29 -9.26 23.51
C ASP A 4 -1.60 -8.08 22.56
N ASN A 5 -1.94 -6.93 23.12
CA ASN A 5 -2.28 -5.69 22.38
C ASN A 5 -1.02 -4.89 22.03
N THR A 6 -0.04 -5.58 21.46
CA THR A 6 1.21 -4.97 21.00
C THR A 6 1.53 -5.43 19.57
N THR A 7 2.11 -4.52 18.80
CA THR A 7 2.66 -4.84 17.48
C THR A 7 4.07 -5.36 17.66
N HIS A 8 4.35 -6.51 17.07
CA HIS A 8 5.64 -7.21 17.17
C HIS A 8 6.35 -7.20 15.82
N PHE A 9 7.67 -6.96 15.82
CA PHE A 9 8.52 -7.13 14.64
C PHE A 9 9.17 -8.50 14.72
N VAL A 10 8.67 -9.44 13.91
CA VAL A 10 9.06 -10.84 13.99
C VAL A 10 10.15 -11.14 12.98
N SER A 11 11.28 -11.66 13.47
CA SER A 11 12.35 -12.19 12.64
C SER A 11 11.85 -13.43 11.89
N LEU A 12 12.07 -13.46 10.57
CA LEU A 12 11.72 -14.61 9.75
C LEU A 12 12.75 -15.76 9.87
N THR A 13 13.92 -15.49 10.43
CA THR A 13 15.00 -16.49 10.56
C THR A 13 14.70 -17.49 11.68
N ASP A 14 14.19 -17.00 12.81
CA ASP A 14 14.06 -17.75 14.06
C ASP A 14 12.73 -17.48 14.79
N GLY A 15 11.87 -16.61 14.26
CA GLY A 15 10.55 -16.32 14.83
C GLY A 15 10.57 -15.45 16.08
N THR A 16 11.72 -14.88 16.47
CA THR A 16 11.82 -14.02 17.64
C THR A 16 11.12 -12.69 17.40
N SER A 17 10.46 -12.17 18.45
CA SER A 17 9.89 -10.83 18.41
C SER A 17 10.90 -9.79 18.91
N HIS A 18 10.97 -8.67 18.22
CA HIS A 18 11.79 -7.52 18.55
C HIS A 18 10.94 -6.24 18.67
N ASN A 19 11.42 -5.32 19.51
CA ASN A 19 10.93 -3.94 19.65
C ASN A 19 9.40 -3.80 19.62
N SER A 20 8.71 -4.62 20.41
CA SER A 20 7.25 -4.62 20.50
C SER A 20 6.72 -3.25 20.91
N GLN A 21 5.68 -2.77 20.24
CA GLN A 21 5.11 -1.43 20.47
C GLN A 21 3.65 -1.52 20.87
N SER A 22 3.18 -0.60 21.71
CA SER A 22 1.76 -0.50 22.03
C SER A 22 0.92 -0.35 20.76
N SER A 23 -0.15 -1.14 20.65
CA SER A 23 -1.12 -1.00 19.56
C SER A 23 -2.31 -0.10 19.93
N SER A 24 -2.27 0.60 21.07
CA SER A 24 -3.37 1.43 21.59
C SER A 24 -3.89 2.46 20.59
N ASP A 25 -2.99 3.01 19.78
CA ASP A 25 -3.30 4.07 18.82
C ASP A 25 -3.52 3.53 17.39
N HIS A 26 -3.60 2.20 17.24
CA HIS A 26 -3.75 1.50 15.97
C HIS A 26 -2.82 2.04 14.86
N PRO A 27 -1.49 2.15 15.12
CA PRO A 27 -0.56 2.68 14.14
C PRO A 27 -0.60 1.85 12.86
N GLU A 28 -0.54 2.52 11.72
CA GLU A 28 -0.34 1.88 10.43
C GLU A 28 1.15 1.78 10.14
N PHE A 29 1.55 0.72 9.45
CA PHE A 29 2.95 0.51 9.06
C PHE A 29 3.02 0.36 7.55
N ILE A 30 3.97 1.05 6.93
CA ILE A 30 4.34 0.86 5.52
C ILE A 30 5.68 0.15 5.49
N ALA A 31 5.73 -0.95 4.76
CA ALA A 31 6.95 -1.69 4.52
C ALA A 31 7.86 -0.93 3.56
N ALA A 32 9.15 -0.91 3.87
CA ALA A 32 10.21 -0.42 3.01
C ALA A 32 11.30 -1.48 2.89
N ALA A 33 12.11 -1.41 1.84
CA ALA A 33 13.22 -2.35 1.63
C ALA A 33 14.23 -2.37 2.79
N ASP A 34 14.39 -1.25 3.49
CA ASP A 34 15.34 -1.02 4.58
C ASP A 34 14.67 -0.76 5.95
N GLY A 35 13.37 -1.05 6.08
CA GLY A 35 12.67 -1.00 7.37
C GLY A 35 11.19 -0.64 7.24
N TRP A 36 10.72 0.27 8.11
CA TRP A 36 9.30 0.61 8.20
C TRP A 36 9.08 2.11 8.37
N ILE A 37 7.95 2.58 7.85
CA ILE A 37 7.36 3.86 8.25
C ILE A 37 6.17 3.54 9.14
N ARG A 38 6.18 4.02 10.37
CA ARG A 38 5.03 3.99 11.28
C ARG A 38 4.26 5.29 11.17
N ILE A 39 3.00 5.21 10.76
CA ILE A 39 2.07 6.32 10.66
C ILE A 39 1.13 6.26 11.87
N ARG A 40 1.25 7.22 12.79
CA ARG A 40 0.26 7.44 13.85
C ARG A 40 -0.72 8.54 13.48
N SER A 41 -0.21 9.59 12.87
CA SER A 41 -0.99 10.65 12.25
C SER A 41 -0.14 11.29 11.16
N TRP A 42 -0.75 12.06 10.28
CA TRP A 42 -0.04 12.82 9.26
C TRP A 42 1.01 13.81 9.82
N LYS A 43 0.98 14.12 11.12
CA LYS A 43 1.98 14.96 11.83
C LYS A 43 3.03 14.18 12.61
N ASP A 44 2.88 12.86 12.75
CA ASP A 44 3.70 12.04 13.64
C ASP A 44 4.01 10.70 12.97
N ASN A 45 4.87 10.77 11.96
CA ASN A 45 5.42 9.58 11.32
C ASN A 45 6.80 9.29 11.92
N ALA A 46 7.10 8.01 12.11
CA ALA A 46 8.40 7.55 12.55
C ALA A 46 9.00 6.58 11.52
N THR A 47 10.32 6.60 11.39
CA THR A 47 11.07 5.61 10.62
C THR A 47 11.67 4.59 11.59
N LEU A 48 11.60 3.32 11.21
CA LEU A 48 12.10 2.20 12.00
C LEU A 48 13.02 1.34 11.13
N THR A 49 14.05 0.75 11.70
CA THR A 49 14.80 -0.35 11.05
C THR A 49 13.91 -1.61 10.92
N PRO A 50 14.34 -2.66 10.19
CA PRO A 50 13.53 -3.87 10.00
C PRO A 50 13.07 -4.55 11.30
N ASP A 51 13.86 -4.45 12.37
CA ASP A 51 13.53 -5.03 13.68
C ASP A 51 12.63 -4.13 14.55
N GLY A 52 12.20 -2.98 14.03
CA GLY A 52 11.35 -2.02 14.73
C GLY A 52 12.10 -0.96 15.54
N THR A 53 13.44 -0.93 15.53
CA THR A 53 14.22 0.09 16.24
C THR A 53 14.01 1.48 15.62
N PRO A 54 13.60 2.52 16.39
CA PRO A 54 13.42 3.86 15.86
C PRO A 54 14.71 4.47 15.28
N THR A 55 14.62 5.04 14.09
CA THR A 55 15.73 5.72 13.40
C THR A 55 15.50 7.21 13.22
N GLY A 56 14.26 7.67 13.33
CA GLY A 56 13.91 9.08 13.15
C GLY A 56 12.40 9.32 13.05
N SER A 57 12.05 10.57 12.80
CA SER A 57 10.67 10.99 12.58
C SER A 57 10.57 12.04 11.49
N PHE A 58 9.37 12.18 10.95
CA PHE A 58 9.02 13.18 9.95
C PHE A 58 7.53 13.51 9.95
N SER A 59 7.18 14.60 9.27
CA SER A 59 5.80 15.08 9.16
C SER A 59 5.42 15.21 7.70
N THR A 60 4.18 14.86 7.35
CA THR A 60 3.66 15.13 6.02
C THR A 60 3.06 16.55 5.95
N PRO A 61 3.23 17.28 4.83
CA PRO A 61 2.62 18.59 4.65
C PRO A 61 1.09 18.53 4.77
N THR A 62 0.53 19.43 5.58
CA THR A 62 -0.91 19.50 5.90
C THR A 62 -1.82 19.92 4.74
N ALA A 63 -1.26 20.43 3.64
CA ALA A 63 -2.02 21.17 2.62
C ALA A 63 -3.20 20.34 2.08
N ARG A 64 -4.38 20.96 1.94
CA ARG A 64 -5.57 20.28 1.37
C ARG A 64 -5.41 19.95 -0.12
N SER A 65 -4.49 20.62 -0.81
CA SER A 65 -4.24 20.51 -2.25
C SER A 65 -3.09 19.57 -2.63
N SER A 66 -2.33 19.04 -1.67
CA SER A 66 -1.26 18.09 -1.94
C SER A 66 -1.87 16.76 -2.39
N ALA A 67 -1.23 16.08 -3.33
CA ALA A 67 -1.59 14.73 -3.73
C ALA A 67 -1.65 13.81 -2.49
N LYS A 68 -2.85 13.45 -2.03
CA LYS A 68 -3.03 12.76 -0.74
C LYS A 68 -3.02 11.25 -0.83
N ALA A 69 -3.07 10.72 -2.04
CA ALA A 69 -3.26 9.31 -2.29
C ALA A 69 -2.21 8.89 -3.32
N ALA A 70 -1.16 8.18 -2.90
CA ALA A 70 -0.12 7.67 -3.78
C ALA A 70 0.11 6.19 -3.47
N LEU A 71 0.03 5.35 -4.50
CA LEU A 71 0.63 4.01 -4.51
C LEU A 71 1.97 4.12 -5.21
N LEU A 72 3.04 3.68 -4.56
CA LEU A 72 4.42 3.87 -5.04
C LEU A 72 5.19 2.57 -5.08
N GLU A 73 5.78 2.27 -6.23
CA GLU A 73 6.72 1.16 -6.44
C GLU A 73 8.06 1.71 -6.93
N GLY A 74 9.14 1.26 -6.31
CA GLY A 74 10.50 1.65 -6.65
C GLY A 74 11.01 0.92 -7.90
N GLY A 75 12.15 1.36 -8.43
CA GLY A 75 12.76 0.77 -9.62
C GLY A 75 13.13 -0.72 -9.50
N PHE A 76 13.28 -1.23 -8.28
CA PHE A 76 13.61 -2.64 -7.99
C PHE A 76 12.59 -3.32 -7.06
N GLY A 77 11.34 -2.84 -7.04
CA GLY A 77 10.27 -3.37 -6.17
C GLY A 77 9.98 -2.46 -4.98
N THR A 78 9.98 -3.02 -3.76
CA THR A 78 9.61 -2.27 -2.54
C THR A 78 10.49 -1.01 -2.37
N PRO A 79 9.90 0.19 -2.24
CA PRO A 79 10.64 1.42 -2.01
C PRO A 79 11.50 1.43 -0.74
N LYS A 80 12.55 2.24 -0.70
CA LYS A 80 13.31 2.54 0.54
C LYS A 80 12.61 3.58 1.40
N ILE A 81 12.95 3.65 2.69
CA ILE A 81 12.47 4.67 3.62
C ILE A 81 12.75 6.07 3.09
N SER A 82 13.96 6.32 2.57
CA SER A 82 14.34 7.63 2.03
C SER A 82 13.49 8.06 0.84
N GLU A 83 13.06 7.11 0.02
CA GLU A 83 12.23 7.32 -1.16
C GLU A 83 10.79 7.64 -0.77
N LEU A 84 10.19 6.81 0.08
CA LEU A 84 8.85 7.06 0.63
C LEU A 84 8.81 8.39 1.38
N ARG A 85 9.82 8.68 2.21
CA ARG A 85 9.91 9.94 2.95
C ARG A 85 9.94 11.16 2.01
N ARG A 86 10.73 11.14 0.93
CA ARG A 86 10.72 12.19 -0.10
C ARG A 86 9.34 12.39 -0.72
N ALA A 87 8.63 11.30 -1.01
CA ALA A 87 7.28 11.35 -1.54
C ALA A 87 6.28 11.97 -0.53
N TYR A 88 6.39 11.60 0.76
CA TYR A 88 5.48 12.09 1.80
C TYR A 88 5.78 13.50 2.30
N GLU A 89 7.05 13.91 2.35
CA GLU A 89 7.47 15.23 2.84
C GLU A 89 7.44 16.31 1.76
N SER A 90 7.71 15.93 0.50
CA SER A 90 7.98 16.89 -0.58
C SER A 90 7.29 16.56 -1.90
N GLU A 91 6.41 15.54 -1.93
CA GLU A 91 5.71 15.08 -3.13
C GLU A 91 6.65 14.62 -4.26
N ASP A 92 7.90 14.34 -3.91
CA ASP A 92 8.93 13.92 -4.85
C ASP A 92 8.85 12.42 -5.09
N ILE A 93 8.22 12.07 -6.21
CA ILE A 93 8.03 10.70 -6.70
C ILE A 93 8.90 10.41 -7.94
N SER A 94 9.91 11.24 -8.22
CA SER A 94 10.78 11.11 -9.41
C SER A 94 11.55 9.79 -9.47
N TRP A 95 11.67 9.11 -8.33
CA TRP A 95 12.34 7.82 -8.16
C TRP A 95 11.40 6.62 -8.42
N ALA A 96 10.08 6.83 -8.40
CA ALA A 96 9.11 5.76 -8.53
C ALA A 96 8.98 5.36 -9.99
N ASN A 97 9.10 4.05 -10.26
CA ASN A 97 8.89 3.51 -11.60
C ASN A 97 7.39 3.37 -11.90
N THR A 98 6.61 3.00 -10.88
CA THR A 98 5.16 2.97 -10.94
C THR A 98 4.56 3.85 -9.85
N SER A 99 3.61 4.69 -10.24
CA SER A 99 2.86 5.54 -9.34
C SER A 99 1.39 5.63 -9.73
N LEU A 100 0.49 5.50 -8.77
CA LEU A 100 -0.91 5.92 -8.90
C LEU A 100 -1.18 7.02 -7.90
N VAL A 101 -1.38 8.24 -8.40
CA VAL A 101 -1.58 9.43 -7.59
C VAL A 101 -2.99 9.98 -7.77
N CYS A 102 -3.77 10.08 -6.70
CA CYS A 102 -5.10 10.64 -6.70
C CYS A 102 -5.19 11.90 -5.83
N THR A 103 -5.96 12.87 -6.30
CA THR A 103 -6.23 14.15 -5.65
C THR A 103 -7.62 14.15 -5.02
N GLN A 104 -7.85 15.02 -4.02
CA GLN A 104 -9.12 15.05 -3.27
C GLN A 104 -10.34 15.44 -4.12
N ASP A 105 -10.11 16.13 -5.23
CA ASP A 105 -11.12 16.50 -6.24
C ASP A 105 -11.47 15.34 -7.19
N GLY A 106 -10.89 14.15 -6.98
CA GLY A 106 -11.23 12.92 -7.71
C GLY A 106 -10.37 12.66 -8.96
N GLY A 107 -9.44 13.54 -9.28
CA GLY A 107 -8.48 13.32 -10.35
C GLY A 107 -7.44 12.27 -9.98
N CYS A 108 -7.20 11.28 -10.85
CA CYS A 108 -6.14 10.31 -10.65
C CYS A 108 -5.16 10.31 -11.84
N ARG A 109 -3.90 9.99 -11.56
CA ARG A 109 -2.83 9.89 -12.55
C ARG A 109 -2.04 8.62 -12.32
N PHE A 110 -1.94 7.78 -13.35
CA PHE A 110 -1.07 6.61 -13.35
C PHE A 110 0.19 6.92 -14.16
N ASN A 111 1.37 6.85 -13.55
CA ASN A 111 2.64 7.25 -14.14
C ASN A 111 2.58 8.62 -14.80
N GLY A 112 1.94 9.57 -14.09
CA GLY A 112 1.75 10.93 -14.57
C GLY A 112 0.73 11.09 -15.70
N LYS A 113 0.05 10.05 -16.17
CA LYS A 113 -1.04 10.16 -17.17
C LYS A 113 -2.41 10.16 -16.48
N PRO A 114 -3.34 11.08 -16.84
CA PRO A 114 -4.68 11.08 -16.27
C PRO A 114 -5.39 9.73 -16.47
N VAL A 115 -6.03 9.23 -15.41
CA VAL A 115 -6.89 8.05 -15.45
C VAL A 115 -8.24 8.39 -14.87
N SER A 116 -9.30 7.99 -15.58
CA SER A 116 -10.67 8.12 -15.07
C SER A 116 -10.97 6.94 -14.16
N LEU A 117 -11.14 7.20 -12.87
CA LEU A 117 -11.65 6.22 -11.93
C LEU A 117 -13.12 6.55 -11.64
N PRO A 118 -14.03 5.55 -11.61
CA PRO A 118 -15.42 5.76 -11.24
C PRO A 118 -15.52 6.25 -9.79
N GLY A 119 -16.29 7.33 -9.56
CA GLY A 119 -16.43 7.98 -8.26
C GLY A 119 -17.29 7.21 -7.25
N ASP A 120 -17.98 6.17 -7.72
CA ASP A 120 -19.15 5.57 -7.08
C ASP A 120 -18.88 4.19 -6.46
N SER A 121 -17.65 3.68 -6.61
CA SER A 121 -17.34 2.28 -6.27
C SER A 121 -16.90 2.10 -4.82
N HIS A 122 -17.11 0.91 -4.25
CA HIS A 122 -16.55 0.48 -2.96
C HIS A 122 -15.01 0.57 -2.91
N CYS A 123 -14.36 0.81 -4.05
CA CYS A 123 -12.94 1.09 -4.21
C CYS A 123 -12.66 2.57 -3.91
N ASN A 124 -12.51 2.89 -2.62
CA ASN A 124 -12.22 4.25 -2.21
C ASN A 124 -10.71 4.59 -2.36
N PHE A 125 -10.35 5.21 -3.47
CA PHE A 125 -8.98 5.66 -3.77
C PHE A 125 -8.55 6.92 -3.02
N SER A 126 -9.41 7.54 -2.20
CA SER A 126 -8.97 8.64 -1.31
C SER A 126 -8.02 8.19 -0.19
N ARG A 127 -7.86 6.88 0.01
CA ARG A 127 -7.03 6.26 1.05
C ARG A 127 -5.81 5.50 0.51
N LEU A 128 -5.27 5.85 -0.67
CA LEU A 128 -4.11 5.12 -1.21
C LEU A 128 -2.86 5.19 -0.32
N THR A 129 -2.75 6.23 0.52
CA THR A 129 -1.64 6.39 1.48
C THR A 129 -1.84 5.65 2.81
N ASP A 130 -2.99 4.99 3.01
CA ASP A 130 -3.21 4.10 4.15
C ASP A 130 -2.17 2.98 4.11
N GLY A 131 -1.50 2.72 5.23
CA GLY A 131 -0.41 1.75 5.28
C GLY A 131 -0.84 0.35 4.88
N TYR A 132 -2.10 -0.01 5.12
CA TYR A 132 -2.68 -1.25 4.60
C TYR A 132 -2.70 -1.26 3.08
N VAL A 133 -3.19 -0.19 2.46
CA VAL A 133 -3.38 -0.11 1.00
C VAL A 133 -2.03 -0.04 0.28
N GLN A 134 -1.09 0.77 0.78
CA GLN A 134 0.27 0.88 0.23
C GLN A 134 1.04 -0.45 0.31
N ASN A 135 0.74 -1.33 1.28
CA ASN A 135 1.35 -2.65 1.38
C ASN A 135 0.60 -3.75 0.60
N ASN A 136 -0.62 -3.50 0.11
CA ASN A 136 -1.49 -4.52 -0.46
C ASN A 136 -2.03 -4.10 -1.84
N TRP A 137 -1.12 -3.77 -2.75
CA TRP A 137 -1.43 -3.50 -4.14
C TRP A 137 -0.35 -4.05 -5.08
N THR A 138 -0.66 -4.08 -6.38
CA THR A 138 0.31 -4.38 -7.43
C THR A 138 -0.14 -3.82 -8.77
N VAL A 139 0.74 -3.89 -9.75
CA VAL A 139 0.49 -3.58 -11.15
C VAL A 139 0.74 -4.82 -12.00
N SER A 140 -0.04 -5.04 -13.05
CA SER A 140 0.26 -6.08 -14.04
C SER A 140 1.56 -5.77 -14.77
N PRO A 141 2.29 -6.78 -15.29
CA PRO A 141 3.56 -6.57 -15.98
C PRO A 141 3.48 -5.61 -17.19
N ASP A 142 2.33 -5.58 -17.87
CA ASP A 142 2.06 -4.68 -19.00
C ASP A 142 1.58 -3.27 -18.59
N GLY A 143 1.48 -3.00 -17.28
CA GLY A 143 1.03 -1.73 -16.73
C GLY A 143 -0.46 -1.44 -16.94
N ARG A 144 -1.24 -2.41 -17.43
CA ARG A 144 -2.66 -2.20 -17.76
C ARG A 144 -3.57 -2.24 -16.54
N PHE A 145 -3.26 -3.09 -15.56
CA PHE A 145 -4.12 -3.32 -14.40
C PHE A 145 -3.42 -2.91 -13.11
N VAL A 146 -4.10 -2.08 -12.31
CA VAL A 146 -3.71 -1.87 -10.91
C VAL A 146 -4.68 -2.65 -10.03
N ILE A 147 -4.14 -3.49 -9.16
CA ILE A 147 -4.93 -4.35 -8.28
C ILE A 147 -4.67 -3.92 -6.85
N VAL A 148 -5.73 -3.55 -6.14
CA VAL A 148 -5.66 -3.01 -4.78
C VAL A 148 -6.56 -3.83 -3.87
N LYS A 149 -6.04 -4.31 -2.74
CA LYS A 149 -6.86 -4.91 -1.69
C LYS A 149 -7.40 -3.80 -0.80
N THR A 150 -8.72 -3.73 -0.65
CA THR A 150 -9.34 -2.71 0.20
C THR A 150 -9.71 -3.26 1.57
N ARG A 151 -9.59 -2.40 2.59
CA ARG A 151 -10.05 -2.68 3.94
C ARG A 151 -11.57 -2.49 3.99
N SER A 152 -12.33 -3.58 3.88
CA SER A 152 -13.79 -3.55 4.10
C SER A 152 -14.11 -4.09 5.50
N HIS A 153 -14.74 -3.27 6.34
CA HIS A 153 -15.15 -3.67 7.70
C HIS A 153 -16.43 -4.53 7.70
N THR A 154 -17.19 -4.55 6.61
CA THR A 154 -18.55 -5.14 6.57
C THR A 154 -18.74 -6.21 5.48
N LYS A 155 -17.72 -6.48 4.66
CA LYS A 155 -17.73 -7.56 3.66
C LYS A 155 -16.37 -8.26 3.61
N GLN A 156 -16.37 -9.56 3.28
CA GLN A 156 -15.16 -10.34 2.95
C GLN A 156 -14.23 -9.50 2.05
N SER A 157 -12.92 -9.53 2.32
CA SER A 157 -11.92 -8.70 1.63
C SER A 157 -12.16 -8.68 0.12
N ALA A 158 -12.38 -7.49 -0.42
CA ALA A 158 -12.56 -7.28 -1.84
C ALA A 158 -11.28 -6.72 -2.45
N ALA A 159 -11.00 -7.12 -3.68
CA ALA A 159 -9.97 -6.51 -4.49
C ALA A 159 -10.58 -5.62 -5.56
N CYS A 160 -9.97 -4.47 -5.74
CA CYS A 160 -10.29 -3.48 -6.75
C CYS A 160 -9.31 -3.64 -7.90
N ILE A 161 -9.82 -4.02 -9.07
CA ILE A 161 -9.04 -4.15 -10.29
C ILE A 161 -9.36 -2.94 -11.16
N VAL A 162 -8.36 -2.11 -11.41
CA VAL A 162 -8.44 -0.92 -12.26
C VAL A 162 -7.85 -1.23 -13.62
N ASP A 163 -8.67 -1.26 -14.67
CA ASP A 163 -8.17 -1.24 -16.05
C ASP A 163 -7.83 0.21 -16.42
N ILE A 164 -6.53 0.53 -16.42
CA ILE A 164 -5.98 1.86 -16.70
C ILE A 164 -6.33 2.31 -18.13
N ALA A 165 -6.36 1.39 -19.09
CA ALA A 165 -6.65 1.71 -20.48
C ALA A 165 -8.13 2.05 -20.70
N GLN A 166 -9.02 1.44 -19.91
CA GLN A 166 -10.47 1.62 -20.06
C GLN A 166 -11.08 2.59 -19.04
N GLY A 167 -10.32 2.99 -18.01
CA GLY A 167 -10.86 3.76 -16.88
C GLY A 167 -11.95 2.99 -16.11
N LYS A 168 -11.88 1.66 -16.12
CA LYS A 168 -12.92 0.79 -15.57
C LYS A 168 -12.43 0.13 -14.29
N VAL A 169 -13.25 0.19 -13.24
CA VAL A 169 -12.99 -0.52 -11.98
C VAL A 169 -13.91 -1.72 -11.87
N THR A 170 -13.34 -2.88 -11.56
CA THR A 170 -14.06 -4.10 -11.25
C THR A 170 -13.73 -4.55 -9.83
N GLU A 171 -14.76 -4.70 -9.00
CA GLU A 171 -14.62 -5.29 -7.67
C GLU A 171 -14.73 -6.81 -7.76
N ARG A 172 -13.86 -7.53 -7.04
CA ARG A 172 -13.93 -8.98 -6.89
C ARG A 172 -13.87 -9.35 -5.42
N ARG A 173 -14.83 -10.14 -4.94
CA ARG A 173 -14.80 -10.76 -3.60
C ARG A 173 -13.85 -11.95 -3.61
N ILE A 174 -12.56 -11.67 -3.61
CA ILE A 174 -11.50 -12.68 -3.72
C ILE A 174 -10.36 -12.22 -2.82
N ALA A 175 -9.78 -13.15 -2.05
CA ALA A 175 -8.50 -12.91 -1.41
C ALA A 175 -7.44 -12.82 -2.51
N ILE A 176 -7.09 -11.60 -2.90
CA ILE A 176 -5.98 -11.35 -3.81
C ILE A 176 -4.73 -11.05 -2.98
N ALA A 177 -3.70 -11.88 -3.14
CA ALA A 177 -2.37 -11.68 -2.57
C ALA A 177 -1.39 -11.43 -3.73
N PRO A 178 -1.04 -10.18 -3.99
CA PRO A 178 -0.03 -9.89 -4.99
C PRO A 178 1.39 -10.01 -4.39
N ARG A 179 2.28 -10.62 -5.16
CA ARG A 179 3.74 -10.60 -5.01
C ARG A 179 4.30 -10.23 -6.37
N GLY A 180 5.42 -9.52 -6.46
CA GLY A 180 5.93 -8.92 -7.70
C GLY A 180 6.09 -9.84 -8.94
N ASP A 181 5.93 -11.15 -8.77
CA ASP A 181 5.98 -12.22 -9.79
C ASP A 181 4.70 -13.09 -9.86
N LEU A 182 3.69 -12.83 -9.02
CA LEU A 182 2.54 -13.72 -8.83
C LEU A 182 1.31 -13.00 -8.29
N ILE A 183 0.17 -13.19 -8.97
CA ILE A 183 -1.15 -12.84 -8.43
C ILE A 183 -1.86 -14.14 -8.04
N ILE A 184 -2.08 -14.32 -6.73
CA ILE A 184 -2.92 -15.41 -6.21
C ILE A 184 -4.32 -14.85 -5.98
N ALA A 185 -5.31 -15.44 -6.64
CA ALA A 185 -6.73 -15.19 -6.38
C ALA A 185 -7.35 -16.44 -5.73
N ALA A 186 -7.79 -16.32 -4.47
CA ALA A 186 -8.47 -17.39 -3.73
C ALA A 186 -9.89 -16.97 -3.31
N GLU A 187 -10.87 -17.84 -3.54
CA GLU A 187 -12.24 -17.70 -3.06
C GLU A 187 -12.52 -18.80 -2.03
N GLY A 188 -12.64 -18.43 -0.75
CA GLY A 188 -12.72 -19.42 0.35
C GLY A 188 -11.43 -20.24 0.47
N THR A 189 -11.54 -21.57 0.39
CA THR A 189 -10.38 -22.49 0.35
C THR A 189 -9.96 -22.87 -1.08
N THR A 190 -10.58 -22.26 -2.10
CA THR A 190 -10.38 -22.63 -3.51
C THR A 190 -9.48 -21.61 -4.20
N LEU A 191 -8.39 -22.08 -4.82
CA LEU A 191 -7.58 -21.29 -5.74
C LEU A 191 -8.38 -21.09 -7.04
N VAL A 192 -8.76 -19.85 -7.34
CA VAL A 192 -9.62 -19.51 -8.49
C VAL A 192 -8.86 -18.82 -9.63
N GLY A 193 -7.59 -18.45 -9.40
CA GLY A 193 -6.72 -17.94 -10.44
C GLY A 193 -5.26 -17.88 -9.98
N TYR A 194 -4.36 -18.28 -10.88
CA TYR A 194 -2.92 -18.11 -10.76
C TYR A 194 -2.39 -17.60 -12.11
N SER A 195 -1.47 -16.63 -12.07
CA SER A 195 -0.72 -16.20 -13.25
C SER A 195 0.76 -16.27 -12.91
N PRO A 196 1.47 -17.34 -13.31
CA PRO A 196 2.93 -17.36 -13.25
C PRO A 196 3.49 -16.63 -14.47
N ASP A 197 4.69 -16.06 -14.32
CA ASP A 197 5.47 -15.59 -15.45
C ASP A 197 5.64 -16.71 -16.48
N HIS A 198 5.40 -16.40 -17.75
CA HIS A 198 5.83 -17.26 -18.85
C HIS A 198 7.37 -17.30 -18.84
N GLN A 199 7.90 -18.53 -18.93
CA GLN A 199 9.32 -18.91 -18.96
C GLN A 199 10.22 -17.99 -19.79
#